data_AF-A0A7X1YE94-F1
#
_entry.id   AF-A0A7X1YE94-F1
#
_cell.length_a   1.000
_cell.length_b   1.000
_cell.length_c   1.000
_cell.angle_alpha   90.00
_cell.angle_beta   90.00
_cell.angle_gamma   90.00
#
_symmetry.space_group_name_H-M   'P 1'
#
loop_
_entity.id
_entity.type
_entity.pdbx_description
1 polymer ?
#
loop_
_entity_poly.entity_id
_entity_poly.type
_entity_poly.pdbx_seq_one_letter_code
_entity_poly.pdbx_strand_id
1 'polypeptide(L)' 'QLRVGAEQSLLEALEAAGLNVPNLCRGGVCGQCKVRHSGGVIEHRDSYLSPAEQAEFLMPCVSRGHPCVSLDL' A
#
# COMPACT_ATOMS: atom_id res chain seq x y z
N GLN A 1 12.64 8.72 -1.12
CA GLN A 1 12.46 7.45 -1.85
C GLN A 1 12.80 6.30 -0.91
N LEU A 2 11.93 5.29 -0.82
CA LEU A 2 12.10 4.12 0.04
C LEU A 2 12.28 2.88 -0.83
N ARG A 3 13.21 1.99 -0.47
CA ARG A 3 13.37 0.68 -1.10
C ARG A 3 12.56 -0.33 -0.31
N VAL A 4 11.82 -1.18 -1.03
CA VAL A 4 10.92 -2.18 -0.45
C VAL A 4 11.43 -3.54 -0.90
N GLY A 5 11.84 -4.38 0.05
CA GLY A 5 12.32 -5.73 -0.24
C GLY A 5 11.24 -6.64 -0.84
N ALA A 6 11.64 -7.75 -1.47
CA ALA A 6 10.70 -8.72 -2.04
C ALA A 6 9.75 -9.31 -0.99
N GLU A 7 10.29 -9.63 0.19
CA GLU A 7 9.56 -10.17 1.34
C GLU A 7 9.00 -9.09 2.28
N GLN A 8 9.19 -7.81 1.93
CA GLN A 8 8.73 -6.68 2.73
C GLN A 8 7.51 -6.05 2.07
N SER A 9 6.47 -5.79 2.84
CA SER A 9 5.32 -5.01 2.40
C SER A 9 5.65 -3.52 2.27
N LEU A 10 4.83 -2.77 1.52
CA LEU A 10 4.95 -1.31 1.50
C LEU A 10 4.73 -0.73 2.90
N LEU A 11 3.77 -1.28 3.65
CA LEU A 11 3.46 -0.84 5.02
C LEU A 11 4.69 -0.97 5.94
N GLU A 12 5.37 -2.11 5.93
CA GLU A 12 6.57 -2.31 6.77
C GLU A 12 7.71 -1.37 6.38
N ALA A 13 7.88 -1.08 5.09
CA ALA A 13 8.89 -0.13 4.63
C ALA A 13 8.57 1.31 5.07
N LEU A 14 7.29 1.70 5.07
CA LEU A 14 6.82 2.99 5.57
C LEU A 14 7.03 3.10 7.10
N GLU A 15 6.65 2.07 7.85
CA GLU A 15 6.84 2.00 9.30
C GLU A 15 8.32 2.07 9.68
N ALA A 16 9.19 1.34 8.97
CA ALA A 16 10.64 1.37 9.18
C ALA A 16 11.26 2.76 8.88
N ALA A 17 10.61 3.55 8.01
CA ALA A 17 10.98 4.93 7.73
C ALA A 17 10.39 5.95 8.73
N GLY A 18 9.63 5.49 9.73
CA GLY A 18 8.96 6.34 10.71
C GLY A 18 7.66 6.98 10.21
N LEU A 19 7.13 6.55 9.06
CA LEU A 19 5.85 7.03 8.54
C LEU A 19 4.70 6.22 9.14
N ASN A 20 3.77 6.92 9.79
CA ASN A 20 2.65 6.28 10.46
C ASN A 20 1.44 6.17 9.53
N VAL A 21 1.16 4.96 9.05
CA VAL A 21 -0.08 4.62 8.34
C VAL A 21 -0.97 3.82 9.29
N PRO A 22 -2.21 4.27 9.58
CA PRO A 22 -3.12 3.51 10.42
C PRO A 22 -3.25 2.07 9.92
N ASN A 23 -3.09 1.07 10.80
CA ASN A 23 -3.16 -0.33 10.37
C ASN A 23 -3.75 -1.23 11.46
N LEU A 24 -4.27 -2.39 11.05
CA LEU A 24 -4.90 -3.36 11.95
C LEU A 24 -4.65 -4.81 11.53
N CYS A 25 -5.34 -5.32 10.50
CA CYS A 25 -5.33 -6.75 10.19
C CYS A 25 -4.06 -7.24 9.46
N ARG A 26 -3.37 -6.36 8.74
CA ARG A 26 -2.23 -6.67 7.83
C ARG A 26 -2.52 -7.74 6.76
N GLY A 27 -3.78 -8.12 6.56
CA GLY A 27 -4.21 -9.15 5.61
C GLY A 27 -5.06 -8.64 4.44
N GLY A 28 -5.12 -7.33 4.20
CA GLY A 28 -5.84 -6.78 3.05
C GLY A 28 -7.36 -6.82 3.11
N VAL A 29 -7.97 -6.93 4.30
CA VAL A 29 -9.44 -7.08 4.44
C VAL A 29 -10.14 -6.01 5.27
N CYS A 30 -9.43 -5.30 6.17
CA CYS A 30 -10.07 -4.38 7.12
C CYS A 30 -10.15 -2.92 6.68
N GLY A 31 -9.49 -2.53 5.58
CA GLY A 31 -9.50 -1.14 5.08
C GLY A 31 -8.63 -0.12 5.85
N GLN A 32 -8.14 -0.45 7.04
CA GLN A 32 -7.50 0.53 7.94
C GLN A 32 -6.26 1.23 7.32
N CYS A 33 -5.46 0.50 6.55
CA CYS A 33 -4.23 1.02 5.95
C CYS A 33 -4.40 1.63 4.56
N LYS A 34 -5.63 1.99 4.15
CA LYS A 34 -5.88 2.58 2.84
C LYS A 34 -5.05 3.86 2.63
N VAL A 35 -4.27 3.89 1.56
CA VAL A 35 -3.42 5.03 1.19
C VAL A 35 -3.71 5.43 -0.25
N ARG A 36 -3.76 6.75 -0.51
CA ARG A 36 -3.92 7.30 -1.86
C ARG A 36 -2.59 7.22 -2.61
N HIS A 37 -2.63 6.86 -3.89
CA HIS A 37 -1.48 6.94 -4.78
C HIS A 37 -1.65 8.08 -5.79
N SER A 38 -0.53 8.65 -6.19
CA SER A 38 -0.44 9.69 -7.23
C SER A 38 0.22 9.20 -8.52
N GLY A 39 0.61 7.92 -8.58
CA GLY A 39 1.11 7.30 -9.81
C GLY A 39 1.88 6.00 -9.59
N GLY A 40 2.15 5.31 -10.70
CA GLY A 40 2.80 4.00 -10.73
C GLY A 40 1.82 2.88 -11.12
N VAL A 41 2.35 1.69 -11.38
CA VAL A 41 1.52 0.49 -11.61
C VAL A 41 1.41 -0.27 -10.30
N ILE A 42 0.18 -0.54 -9.87
CA ILE A 42 -0.11 -1.21 -8.61
C ILE A 42 -0.61 -2.62 -8.90
N GLU A 43 -0.02 -3.58 -8.20
CA GLU A 43 -0.53 -4.93 -8.07
C GLU A 43 -1.39 -5.00 -6.81
N HIS A 44 -2.70 -4.96 -6.98
CA HIS A 44 -3.66 -5.11 -5.89
C HIS A 44 -3.72 -6.57 -5.45
N ARG A 45 -3.58 -6.78 -4.13
CA ARG A 45 -3.69 -8.10 -3.48
C ARG A 45 -4.65 -8.10 -2.30
N ASP A 46 -5.40 -7.01 -2.15
CA ASP A 46 -6.42 -6.87 -1.13
C ASP A 46 -7.80 -7.31 -1.64
N SER A 47 -8.69 -7.58 -0.69
CA SER A 47 -10.09 -7.94 -0.96
C SER A 47 -11.05 -6.85 -0.47
N TYR A 48 -10.53 -5.64 -0.23
CA TYR A 48 -11.31 -4.54 0.37
C TYR A 48 -11.72 -3.50 -0.66
N LEU A 49 -10.77 -3.04 -1.49
CA LEU A 49 -11.00 -1.97 -2.45
C LEU A 49 -11.85 -2.46 -3.63
N SER A 50 -12.89 -1.69 -3.94
CA SER A 50 -13.62 -1.85 -5.19
C SER A 50 -12.74 -1.46 -6.39
N PRO A 51 -13.06 -1.91 -7.62
CA PRO A 51 -12.31 -1.52 -8.81
C PRO A 51 -12.23 0.00 -9.04
N ALA A 52 -13.26 0.75 -8.65
CA ALA A 52 -13.25 2.20 -8.72
C ALA A 52 -12.25 2.81 -7.70
N GLU A 53 -12.19 2.28 -6.48
CA GLU A 53 -11.22 2.74 -5.49
C GLU A 53 -9.78 2.36 -5.84
N GLN A 54 -9.55 1.22 -6.49
CA GLN A 54 -8.21 0.79 -6.94
C GLN A 54 -7.56 1.81 -7.90
N ALA A 55 -8.36 2.62 -8.61
CA ALA A 55 -7.85 3.69 -9.45
C ALA A 55 -7.13 4.81 -8.66
N GLU A 56 -7.43 4.96 -7.36
CA GLU A 56 -6.94 6.06 -6.53
C GLU A 56 -6.21 5.61 -5.26
N PHE A 57 -6.47 4.39 -4.78
CA PHE A 57 -6.01 3.90 -3.49
C PHE A 57 -5.39 2.51 -3.60
N LEU A 58 -4.54 2.18 -2.63
CA LEU A 58 -4.03 0.84 -2.41
C LEU A 58 -4.02 0.48 -0.92
N MET A 59 -3.81 -0.81 -0.66
CA MET A 59 -3.63 -1.36 0.68
C MET A 59 -2.16 -1.76 0.87
N PRO A 60 -1.29 -0.90 1.45
CA PRO A 60 0.16 -1.10 1.51
C PRO A 60 0.59 -2.33 2.33
N CYS A 61 -0.29 -2.92 3.14
CA CYS A 61 0.02 -4.17 3.84
C CYS A 61 0.14 -5.37 2.89
N VAL A 62 -0.48 -5.34 1.71
CA VAL A 62 -0.48 -6.47 0.76
C VAL A 62 -0.24 -6.06 -0.69
N SER A 63 -0.63 -4.85 -1.09
CA SER A 63 -0.44 -4.33 -2.45
C SER A 63 1.04 -4.03 -2.71
N ARG A 64 1.46 -4.10 -3.98
CA ARG A 64 2.84 -3.81 -4.40
C ARG A 64 2.87 -2.84 -5.58
N GLY A 65 3.97 -2.11 -5.74
CA GLY A 65 4.24 -1.28 -6.91
C GLY A 65 5.23 -1.95 -7.87
N HIS A 66 5.07 -1.73 -9.18
CA HIS A 66 5.97 -2.25 -10.23
C HIS A 66 6.26 -1.18 -11.30
N PRO A 67 7.54 -0.78 -11.53
CA PRO A 67 8.71 -0.94 -10.67
C PRO A 67 8.72 0.03 -9.47
N CYS A 68 7.89 1.07 -9.49
CA CYS A 68 7.76 2.05 -8.41
C CYS A 68 6.32 2.59 -8.32
N VAL A 69 5.94 3.07 -7.13
CA VAL A 69 4.66 3.73 -6.85
C VAL A 69 4.91 5.02 -6.06
N SER A 70 4.11 6.05 -6.33
CA SER A 70 4.10 7.32 -5.61
C SER A 70 2.88 7.36 -4.69
N LEU A 71 3.11 7.67 -3.40
CA LEU A 71 2.07 7.70 -2.37
C LEU A 71 1.87 9.13 -1.86
N ASP A 72 0.63 9.47 -1.56
CA ASP A 72 0.26 10.75 -0.95
C ASP A 72 0.06 10.51 0.56
N LEU A 73 1.14 10.73 1.33
CA LEU A 73 1.23 10.48 2.78
C LEU A 73 1.51 11.77 3.56
#